data_AF-A0A959SM95-F1
#
_entry.id   AF-A0A959SM95-F1
#
_cell.length_a   1.000
_cell.length_b   1.000
_cell.length_c   1.000
_cell.angle_alpha   90.00
_cell.angle_beta   90.00
_cell.angle_gamma   90.00
#
_symmetry.space_group_name_H-M   'P 1'
#
loop_
_entity.id
_entity.type
_entity.pdbx_description
1 polymer ?
#
loop_
_entity_poly.entity_id
_entity_poly.type
_entity_poly.pdbx_seq_one_letter_code
_entity_poly.pdbx_strand_id
1 'polypeptide(L)'
;IFQTEKQLKEFGDKIPADKKQPIEDALAKLKTAHEAQDLAAIDTASSELSTVFSAASEEMYKATQEAQASGASGGQAENTSTTDAEVTDVDFEEVKEDEKK
;
A
#
# COMPACT_ATOMS: atom_id res chain seq x y z
N ILE A 1 1.43 -1.09 17.99
CA ILE A 1 0.10 -0.55 18.40
C ILE A 1 -0.05 0.91 17.97
N PHE A 2 0.58 1.88 18.65
CA PHE A 2 0.35 3.31 18.39
C PHE A 2 0.59 3.74 16.93
N GLN A 3 1.68 3.28 16.31
CA GLN A 3 1.96 3.58 14.90
C GLN A 3 0.85 3.08 13.97
N THR A 4 0.34 1.87 14.19
CA THR A 4 -0.73 1.30 13.38
C THR A 4 -2.06 2.03 13.59
N GLU A 5 -2.35 2.47 14.81
CA GLU A 5 -3.51 3.35 15.08
C GLU A 5 -3.41 4.68 14.33
N LYS A 6 -2.22 5.29 14.32
CA LYS A 6 -1.97 6.52 13.56
C LYS A 6 -2.21 6.31 12.07
N GLN A 7 -1.66 5.23 11.51
CA GLN A 7 -1.84 4.88 10.10
C GLN A 7 -3.30 4.61 9.75
N LEU A 8 -4.05 3.86 10.58
CA LEU A 8 -5.48 3.64 10.37
C LEU A 8 -6.30 4.93 10.48
N LYS A 9 -5.89 5.87 11.33
CA LYS A 9 -6.54 7.18 11.42
C LYS A 9 -6.26 8.06 10.20
N GLU A 10 -5.04 8.01 9.66
CA GLU A 10 -4.62 8.84 8.52
C GLU A 10 -5.04 8.25 7.16
N PHE A 11 -5.05 6.93 7.03
CA PHE A 11 -5.25 6.23 5.77
C PHE A 11 -6.43 5.25 5.78
N GLY A 12 -7.09 5.01 6.91
CA GLY A 12 -8.16 4.03 7.02
C GLY A 12 -9.43 4.38 6.24
N ASP A 13 -9.56 5.59 5.72
CA ASP A 13 -10.62 5.96 4.76
C ASP A 13 -10.26 5.57 3.32
N LYS A 14 -8.97 5.37 3.02
CA LYS A 14 -8.45 4.91 1.73
C LYS A 14 -8.32 3.38 1.65
N ILE A 15 -8.40 2.70 2.79
CA ILE A 15 -8.36 1.24 2.87
C ILE A 15 -9.78 0.71 2.68
N PRO A 16 -10.01 -0.24 1.75
CA PRO A 16 -11.31 -0.90 1.59
C PRO A 16 -11.81 -1.50 2.92
N ALA A 17 -13.11 -1.40 3.19
CA ALA A 17 -13.69 -1.82 4.47
C ALA A 17 -13.44 -3.31 4.77
N ASP A 18 -13.46 -4.16 3.75
CA ASP A 18 -13.16 -5.59 3.82
C ASP A 18 -11.71 -5.89 4.21
N LYS A 19 -10.78 -4.96 3.95
CA LYS A 19 -9.36 -5.06 4.35
C LYS A 19 -9.04 -4.30 5.63
N LYS A 20 -9.83 -3.29 5.96
CA LYS A 20 -9.69 -2.52 7.21
C LYS A 20 -10.07 -3.35 8.43
N GLN A 21 -11.18 -4.10 8.35
CA GLN A 21 -11.71 -4.89 9.46
C GLN A 21 -10.66 -5.89 10.03
N PRO A 22 -9.96 -6.70 9.22
CA PRO A 22 -8.90 -7.59 9.74
C PRO A 22 -7.74 -6.86 10.45
N ILE A 23 -7.39 -5.64 10.03
CA ILE A 23 -6.33 -4.83 10.66
C ILE A 23 -6.79 -4.36 12.05
N GLU A 24 -8.03 -3.89 12.14
CA GLU A 24 -8.62 -3.44 13.42
C GLU A 24 -8.74 -4.60 14.41
N ASP A 25 -9.14 -5.77 13.95
CA ASP A 25 -9.22 -6.99 14.77
C ASP A 25 -7.84 -7.44 15.25
N ALA A 26 -6.84 -7.49 14.37
CA ALA A 26 -5.46 -7.85 14.74
C ALA A 26 -4.85 -6.82 15.72
N LEU A 27 -5.15 -5.55 15.54
CA LEU A 27 -4.72 -4.48 16.43
C LEU A 27 -5.38 -4.57 17.81
N ALA A 28 -6.67 -4.93 17.87
CA ALA A 28 -7.37 -5.18 19.11
C ALA A 28 -6.77 -6.37 19.87
N LYS A 29 -6.50 -7.49 19.18
CA LYS A 29 -5.80 -8.64 19.77
C LYS A 29 -4.43 -8.25 20.32
N LEU A 30 -3.65 -7.48 19.55
CA LEU A 30 -2.33 -7.01 19.98
C LEU A 30 -2.41 -6.13 21.23
N LYS A 31 -3.43 -5.27 21.35
CA LYS A 31 -3.69 -4.47 22.55
C LYS A 31 -4.01 -5.34 23.75
N THR A 32 -4.94 -6.28 23.61
CA THR A 32 -5.30 -7.20 24.70
C THR A 32 -4.11 -8.05 25.14
N ALA A 33 -3.31 -8.56 24.20
CA ALA A 33 -2.09 -9.31 24.52
C ALA A 33 -1.05 -8.44 25.23
N HIS A 34 -0.89 -7.18 24.81
CA HIS A 34 -0.01 -6.20 25.47
C HIS A 34 -0.47 -5.87 26.90
N GLU A 35 -1.77 -5.64 27.10
CA GLU A 35 -2.36 -5.42 28.43
C GLU A 35 -2.20 -6.63 29.34
N ALA A 36 -2.33 -7.84 28.80
CA ALA A 36 -2.12 -9.09 29.51
C ALA A 36 -0.63 -9.43 29.73
N GLN A 37 0.29 -8.65 29.14
CA GLN A 37 1.74 -8.93 29.11
C GLN A 37 2.09 -10.33 28.57
N ASP A 38 1.24 -10.87 27.68
CA ASP A 38 1.45 -12.17 27.06
C ASP A 38 2.35 -12.04 25.84
N LEU A 39 3.65 -12.31 26.03
CA LEU A 39 4.66 -12.17 24.98
C LEU A 39 4.39 -13.05 23.76
N ALA A 40 3.88 -14.27 23.96
CA ALA A 40 3.59 -15.19 22.85
C ALA A 40 2.40 -14.70 22.02
N ALA A 41 1.36 -14.19 22.68
CA ALA A 41 0.22 -13.57 22.01
C ALA A 41 0.60 -12.24 21.33
N ILE A 42 1.50 -11.45 21.92
CA ILE A 42 2.03 -10.22 21.32
C ILE A 42 2.78 -10.53 20.03
N ASP A 43 3.68 -11.52 20.02
CA ASP A 43 4.41 -11.92 18.81
C ASP A 43 3.46 -12.40 17.72
N THR A 44 2.50 -13.25 18.09
CA THR A 44 1.49 -13.78 17.16
C THR A 44 0.65 -12.65 16.56
N ALA A 45 0.10 -11.76 17.40
CA ALA A 45 -0.74 -10.66 16.95
C ALA A 45 0.05 -9.60 16.17
N SER A 46 1.34 -9.39 16.48
CA SER A 46 2.21 -8.49 15.73
C SER A 46 2.50 -9.02 14.32
N SER A 47 2.71 -10.33 14.20
CA SER A 47 2.89 -11.01 12.91
C SER A 47 1.61 -11.00 12.07
N GLU A 48 0.46 -11.29 12.70
CA GLU A 48 -0.86 -11.20 12.08
C GLU A 48 -1.10 -9.77 11.56
N LEU A 49 -0.88 -8.75 12.42
CA LEU A 49 -1.04 -7.34 12.08
C LEU A 49 -0.18 -6.93 10.90
N SER A 50 1.10 -7.34 10.88
CA SER A 50 2.02 -7.04 9.77
C SER A 50 1.53 -7.65 8.46
N THR A 51 0.99 -8.87 8.51
CA THR A 51 0.48 -9.59 7.34
C THR A 51 -0.75 -8.91 6.75
N VAL A 52 -1.76 -8.61 7.58
CA VAL A 52 -3.00 -7.97 7.11
C VAL A 52 -2.76 -6.53 6.65
N PHE A 53 -1.85 -5.81 7.31
CA PHE A 53 -1.50 -4.44 6.92
C PHE A 53 -0.73 -4.40 5.60
N SER A 54 0.16 -5.36 5.35
CA SER A 54 0.89 -5.47 4.08
C SER A 54 -0.06 -5.79 2.92
N ALA A 55 -0.99 -6.73 3.13
CA ALA A 55 -2.02 -7.07 2.14
C ALA A 55 -2.90 -5.86 1.80
N ALA A 56 -3.35 -5.11 2.81
CA ALA A 56 -4.12 -3.89 2.60
C ALA A 56 -3.33 -2.79 1.88
N SER A 57 -2.03 -2.66 2.18
CA SER A 57 -1.15 -1.69 1.52
C SER A 57 -0.96 -2.03 0.04
N GLU A 58 -0.74 -3.31 -0.29
CA GLU A 58 -0.63 -3.76 -1.69
C GLU A 58 -1.89 -3.44 -2.49
N GLU A 59 -3.07 -3.67 -1.92
CA GLU A 59 -4.33 -3.32 -2.56
C GLU A 59 -4.54 -1.81 -2.69
N MET A 60 -4.12 -1.01 -1.72
CA MET A 60 -4.11 0.44 -1.84
C MET A 60 -3.23 0.92 -3.01
N TYR A 61 -2.04 0.32 -3.18
CA TYR A 61 -1.17 0.61 -4.32
C TYR A 61 -1.78 0.18 -5.66
N LYS A 62 -2.43 -0.99 -5.71
CA LYS A 62 -3.14 -1.47 -6.91
C LYS A 62 -4.32 -0.56 -7.26
N ALA A 63 -5.16 -0.22 -6.28
CA ALA A 63 -6.29 0.69 -6.45
C ALA A 63 -5.83 2.08 -6.91
N THR A 64 -4.69 2.57 -6.41
CA THR A 64 -4.11 3.85 -6.85
C THR A 64 -3.60 3.77 -8.30
N GLN A 65 -2.94 2.67 -8.70
CA GLN A 65 -2.52 2.46 -10.08
C GLN A 65 -3.70 2.31 -11.05
N GLU A 66 -4.74 1.56 -10.67
CA GLU A 66 -5.96 1.42 -11.49
C GLU A 66 -6.76 2.72 -11.58
N ALA A 67 -6.79 3.53 -10.53
CA ALA A 67 -7.37 4.87 -10.57
C ALA A 67 -6.57 5.81 -11.49
N GLN A 68 -5.25 5.66 -11.55
CA GLN A 68 -4.38 6.44 -12.44
C GLN A 68 -4.49 5.98 -13.91
N ALA A 69 -4.69 4.68 -14.15
CA ALA A 69 -4.94 4.12 -15.48
C ALA A 69 -6.36 4.43 -16.00
N SER A 70 -7.36 4.49 -15.12
CA SER A 70 -8.74 4.89 -15.46
C SER A 70 -8.92 6.41 -15.60
N GLY A 71 -7.91 7.20 -15.23
CA GLY A 71 -7.85 8.66 -15.43
C GLY A 71 -7.44 9.08 -16.84
N ALA A 72 -7.01 8.16 -17.71
CA ALA A 72 -6.60 8.45 -19.09
C ALA A 72 -7.77 8.56 -20.10
N SER A 73 -8.98 8.90 -19.64
CA SER A 73 -10.12 9.23 -20.49
C SER A 73 -11.05 10.21 -19.80
N GLY A 74 -10.57 11.43 -19.54
CA GLY A 74 -11.46 12.51 -19.14
C GLY A 74 -10.77 13.76 -18.63
N GLY A 75 -10.44 14.68 -19.53
CA GLY A 75 -10.37 16.11 -19.21
C GLY A 75 -8.98 16.70 -19.00
N GLN A 76 -8.53 17.39 -20.04
CA GLN A 76 -7.53 18.45 -20.02
C GLN A 76 -7.75 19.43 -18.86
N ALA A 77 -6.75 19.61 -17.99
CA ALA A 77 -6.52 20.85 -17.26
C ALA A 77 -5.02 20.98 -16.93
N GLU A 78 -4.39 21.80 -17.75
CA GLU A 78 -3.14 22.52 -17.52
C GLU A 78 -3.01 23.01 -16.06
N ASN A 79 -1.95 22.60 -15.36
CA ASN A 79 -1.14 23.57 -14.61
C ASN A 79 0.30 23.10 -14.52
N THR A 80 1.16 23.95 -15.05
CA THR A 80 2.58 23.79 -15.30
C THR A 80 3.40 24.08 -14.05
N SER A 81 4.51 23.36 -13.92
CA SER A 81 5.75 23.74 -13.23
C SER A 81 5.83 23.54 -11.71
N THR A 82 6.53 22.49 -11.28
CA THR A 82 8.00 22.54 -11.05
C THR A 82 8.52 21.14 -10.69
N THR A 83 9.32 20.59 -11.60
CA THR A 83 10.51 19.75 -11.43
C THR A 83 10.83 19.20 -10.03
N ASP A 84 10.82 17.87 -9.89
CA ASP A 84 12.07 17.10 -9.84
C ASP A 84 11.83 15.64 -10.26
N ALA A 85 12.72 15.13 -11.10
CA ALA A 85 12.80 13.74 -11.58
C ALA A 85 13.05 12.79 -10.39
N GLU A 86 12.79 11.49 -10.38
CA GLU A 86 13.12 10.39 -11.29
C GLU A 86 12.10 9.26 -10.91
N VAL A 87 11.53 8.48 -11.82
CA VAL A 87 12.19 7.34 -12.45
C VAL A 87 11.62 7.18 -13.85
N THR A 88 12.53 7.41 -14.80
CA THR A 88 12.54 6.98 -16.18
C THR A 88 12.16 5.51 -16.35
N ASP A 89 11.13 5.30 -17.15
CA ASP A 89 11.22 4.54 -18.40
C ASP A 89 12.39 3.54 -18.49
N VAL A 90 12.04 2.26 -18.38
CA VAL A 90 12.88 1.16 -18.86
C VAL A 90 12.07 0.37 -19.87
N ASP A 91 11.82 0.99 -21.03
CA ASP A 91 11.56 0.30 -22.29
C ASP A 91 12.77 -0.60 -22.61
N PHE A 92 12.75 -1.83 -22.10
CA PHE A 92 13.66 -2.90 -22.52
C PHE A 92 13.13 -3.49 -23.82
N GLU A 93 13.15 -2.68 -24.88
CA GLU A 93 12.82 -3.09 -26.24
C GLU A 93 13.99 -3.92 -26.79
N GLU A 94 13.80 -5.23 -26.71
CA GLU A 94 14.43 -6.32 -27.44
C GLU A 94 15.43 -5.89 -28.54
N VAL A 95 16.72 -5.87 -28.21
CA VAL A 95 17.79 -5.74 -29.22
C VAL A 95 17.91 -7.07 -29.97
N LYS A 96 17.13 -7.20 -31.05
CA LYS A 96 17.40 -8.16 -32.13
C LYS A 96 18.52 -7.58 -33.00
N GLU A 97 19.74 -8.04 -32.75
CA GLU A 97 20.85 -7.89 -33.68
C GLU A 97 20.57 -8.72 -34.93
N ASP A 98 20.12 -8.05 -36.00
CA ASP A 98 20.21 -8.57 -37.37
C ASP A 98 21.40 -7.88 -38.07
N GLU A 99 22.59 -8.46 -37.91
CA GLU A 99 23.76 -8.20 -38.76
C GLU A 99 23.48 -8.73 -40.17
N LYS A 100 23.16 -7.83 -41.11
CA LYS A 100 23.40 -8.03 -42.54
C LYS A 100 23.76 -6.73 -43.24
N LYS A 101 25.05 -6.48 -43.43
CA LYS A 101 25.61 -6.18 -44.76
C LYS A 101 27.14 -6.17 -44.80
#